data_AF-A0A7V9JQP8-F1
#
_entry.id   AF-A0A7V9JQP8-F1
#
_cell.length_a   1.000
_cell.length_b   1.000
_cell.length_c   1.000
_cell.angle_alpha   90.00
_cell.angle_beta   90.00
_cell.angle_gamma   90.00
#
_symmetry.space_group_name_H-M   'P 1'
#
loop_
_entity.id
_entity.type
_entity.pdbx_description
1 polymer ?
#
loop_
_entity_poly.entity_id
_entity_poly.type
_entity_poly.pdbx_seq_one_letter_code
_entity_poly.pdbx_strand_id
1 'polypeptide(L)'
;MAVDPLTLPTTEAGLTEALSERELSALTQAASWYASYHAHIIAESADDQSAAAVARRERYVDLHEALWKLGIRRALPDALRR
;
A
#
# COMPACT_ATOMS: atom_id res chain seq x y z
N MET A 1 22.43 -8.36 22.73
CA MET A 1 22.21 -7.63 21.46
C MET A 1 20.73 -7.77 21.15
N ALA A 2 19.95 -6.70 21.30
CA ALA A 2 18.49 -6.73 21.18
C ALA A 2 18.10 -6.67 19.71
N VAL A 3 17.32 -7.64 19.25
CA VAL A 3 16.69 -7.65 17.93
C VAL A 3 15.45 -6.78 17.99
N ASP A 4 15.40 -5.74 17.15
CA ASP A 4 14.26 -4.82 17.00
C ASP A 4 13.09 -5.54 16.32
N PRO A 5 11.90 -5.62 16.93
CA PRO A 5 10.76 -6.36 16.39
C PRO A 5 10.08 -5.73 15.17
N LEU A 6 10.59 -4.63 14.61
CA LEU A 6 10.00 -3.97 13.43
C LEU A 6 10.86 -4.00 12.17
N THR A 7 11.97 -4.72 12.16
CA THR A 7 12.68 -4.99 10.90
C THR A 7 11.94 -6.13 10.19
N LEU A 8 10.92 -5.80 9.40
CA LEU A 8 10.48 -6.70 8.33
C LEU A 8 11.73 -7.01 7.51
N PRO A 9 12.05 -8.28 7.24
CA PRO A 9 13.11 -8.57 6.30
C PRO A 9 12.71 -7.92 4.98
N THR A 10 13.52 -6.95 4.53
CA THR A 10 13.47 -6.44 3.16
C THR A 10 13.96 -7.59 2.28
N THR A 11 13.09 -8.57 2.07
CA THR A 11 13.37 -9.72 1.26
C THR A 11 13.27 -9.28 -0.20
N GLU A 12 14.29 -8.57 -0.67
CA GLU A 12 14.70 -8.60 -2.08
C GLU A 12 15.42 -9.92 -2.41
N ALA A 13 15.14 -10.99 -1.64
CA ALA A 13 15.59 -12.34 -1.91
C ALA A 13 14.42 -13.13 -2.52
N GLY A 14 14.33 -13.07 -3.84
CA GLY A 14 13.73 -14.13 -4.67
C GLY A 14 12.26 -14.44 -4.41
N LEU A 15 11.36 -13.59 -4.87
CA LEU A 15 10.03 -14.05 -5.31
C LEU A 15 10.10 -14.41 -6.79
N THR A 16 10.90 -15.43 -7.13
CA THR A 16 11.01 -15.93 -8.52
C THR A 16 9.92 -16.95 -8.85
N GLU A 17 9.07 -17.30 -7.89
CA GLU A 17 7.89 -18.12 -8.13
C GLU A 17 6.70 -17.21 -8.45
N ALA A 18 6.09 -17.44 -9.61
CA ALA A 18 4.86 -16.77 -9.99
C ALA A 18 3.76 -17.12 -8.97
N LEU A 19 3.06 -16.10 -8.48
CA LEU A 19 1.91 -16.29 -7.59
C LEU A 19 0.85 -17.15 -8.29
N SER A 20 0.29 -18.12 -7.56
CA SER A 20 -0.93 -18.79 -8.02
C SER A 20 -2.09 -17.81 -8.10
N GLU A 21 -3.11 -18.12 -8.89
CA GLU A 21 -4.33 -17.31 -9.00
C GLU A 21 -4.98 -17.07 -7.62
N ARG A 22 -4.92 -18.06 -6.74
CA ARG A 22 -5.47 -17.97 -5.37
C ARG A 22 -4.67 -17.00 -4.50
N GLU A 23 -3.35 -17.05 -4.56
CA GLU A 23 -2.48 -16.15 -3.79
C GLU A 23 -2.61 -14.71 -4.30
N LEU A 24 -2.61 -14.54 -5.63
CA LEU A 24 -2.84 -13.23 -6.24
C LEU A 24 -4.20 -12.68 -5.82
N SER A 25 -5.26 -13.49 -5.84
CA SER A 25 -6.60 -13.10 -5.38
C SER A 25 -6.62 -12.71 -3.90
N ALA A 26 -5.94 -13.47 -3.03
CA ALA A 26 -5.87 -13.18 -1.60
C ALA A 26 -5.13 -11.85 -1.33
N LEU A 27 -3.96 -11.65 -1.95
CA LEU A 27 -3.19 -10.42 -1.84
C LEU A 27 -3.98 -9.21 -2.33
N THR A 28 -4.68 -9.39 -3.43
CA THR A 28 -5.52 -8.38 -4.05
C THR A 28 -6.68 -7.95 -3.14
N GLN A 29 -7.33 -8.91 -2.50
CA GLN A 29 -8.40 -8.64 -1.53
C GLN A 29 -7.84 -7.92 -0.28
N ALA A 30 -6.71 -8.37 0.24
CA ALA A 30 -6.04 -7.75 1.38
C ALA A 30 -5.62 -6.30 1.07
N ALA A 31 -5.01 -6.07 -0.10
CA ALA A 31 -4.64 -4.75 -0.59
C ALA A 31 -5.86 -3.82 -0.75
N SER A 32 -6.96 -4.35 -1.29
CA SER A 32 -8.22 -3.60 -1.43
C SER A 32 -8.82 -3.20 -0.08
N TRP A 33 -8.80 -4.12 0.90
CA TRP A 33 -9.25 -3.83 2.25
C TRP A 33 -8.37 -2.78 2.92
N TYR A 34 -7.05 -2.93 2.83
CA TYR A 34 -6.08 -1.97 3.36
C TYR A 34 -6.29 -0.57 2.78
N ALA A 35 -6.43 -0.48 1.45
CA ALA A 35 -6.65 0.79 0.76
C ALA A 35 -7.93 1.48 1.23
N SER A 36 -8.99 0.72 1.46
CA SER A 36 -10.28 1.24 1.96
C SER A 36 -10.18 1.71 3.41
N TYR A 37 -9.55 0.91 4.27
CA TYR A 37 -9.37 1.23 5.69
C TYR A 37 -8.49 2.47 5.89
N HIS A 38 -7.37 2.56 5.16
CA HIS A 38 -6.42 3.66 5.30
C HIS A 38 -6.83 4.96 4.60
N ALA A 39 -7.90 4.96 3.81
CA ALA A 39 -8.33 6.13 3.05
C ALA A 39 -8.53 7.37 3.94
N HIS A 40 -9.17 7.22 5.11
CA HIS A 40 -9.41 8.35 6.01
C HIS A 40 -8.10 8.87 6.63
N ILE A 41 -7.20 7.99 7.05
CA ILE A 41 -5.92 8.35 7.68
C ILE A 41 -5.07 9.17 6.70
N ILE A 42 -5.07 8.76 5.44
CA ILE A 42 -4.33 9.44 4.38
C ILE A 42 -4.96 10.80 4.07
N ALA A 43 -6.30 10.90 4.08
CA ALA A 43 -7.00 12.15 3.88
C ALA A 43 -6.77 13.15 5.02
N GLU A 44 -6.82 12.70 6.28
CA GLU A 44 -6.59 13.53 7.47
C GLU A 44 -5.17 14.08 7.53
N SER A 45 -4.20 13.34 6.98
CA SER A 45 -2.80 13.76 6.93
C SER A 45 -2.42 14.44 5.61
N ALA A 46 -3.37 14.78 4.73
CA ALA A 46 -3.07 15.31 3.40
C ALA A 46 -2.20 16.58 3.40
N ASP A 47 -2.43 17.48 4.36
CA ASP A 47 -1.70 18.74 4.47
C ASP A 47 -0.42 18.62 5.31
N ASP A 48 -0.19 17.50 5.99
CA ASP A 48 1.01 17.25 6.78
C ASP A 48 2.24 17.10 5.86
N GLN A 49 3.16 18.05 5.94
CA GLN A 49 4.41 18.09 5.15
C GLN A 49 5.58 17.37 5.82
N SER A 50 5.36 16.69 6.94
CA SER A 50 6.41 15.86 7.54
C SER A 50 6.85 14.77 6.56
N ALA A 51 8.14 14.46 6.56
CA ALA A 51 8.71 13.43 5.67
C ALA A 51 7.98 12.08 5.83
N ALA A 52 7.54 11.75 7.05
CA ALA A 52 6.77 10.54 7.33
C ALA A 52 5.39 10.54 6.66
N ALA A 53 4.66 11.65 6.70
CA ALA A 53 3.35 11.78 6.07
C ALA A 53 3.45 11.77 4.55
N VAL A 54 4.44 12.46 3.97
CA VAL A 54 4.75 12.44 2.52
C VAL A 54 5.02 11.01 2.06
N ALA A 55 5.98 10.32 2.68
CA ALA A 55 6.33 8.95 2.31
C ALA A 55 5.16 7.97 2.48
N ARG A 56 4.25 8.22 3.44
CA ARG A 56 3.04 7.41 3.61
C ARG A 56 2.04 7.63 2.47
N ARG A 57 1.86 8.87 2.02
CA ARG A 57 0.99 9.20 0.87
C ARG A 57 1.52 8.60 -0.42
N GLU A 58 2.82 8.70 -0.67
CA GLU A 58 3.47 8.10 -1.85
C GLU A 58 3.23 6.59 -1.90
N ARG A 59 3.53 5.86 -0.81
CA ARG A 59 3.24 4.41 -0.74
C ARG A 59 1.77 4.07 -0.96
N TYR A 60 0.85 4.94 -0.53
CA TYR A 60 -0.57 4.74 -0.74
C TYR A 60 -0.98 4.97 -2.20
N VAL A 61 -0.38 5.95 -2.88
CA VAL A 61 -0.58 6.17 -4.32
C VAL A 61 -0.04 4.97 -5.11
N ASP A 62 1.17 4.50 -4.80
CA ASP A 62 1.76 3.32 -5.45
C ASP A 62 0.86 2.09 -5.33
N LEU A 63 0.26 1.88 -4.15
CA LEU A 63 -0.71 0.80 -3.93
C LEU A 63 -1.93 0.93 -4.83
N HIS A 64 -2.50 2.14 -4.96
CA HIS A 64 -3.64 2.37 -5.85
C HIS A 64 -3.30 2.13 -7.31
N GLU A 65 -2.12 2.57 -7.77
CA GLU A 65 -1.66 2.28 -9.12
C GLU A 65 -1.47 0.78 -9.37
N ALA A 66 -0.90 0.05 -8.40
CA ALA A 66 -0.75 -1.39 -8.49
C ALA A 66 -2.13 -2.10 -8.58
N LEU A 67 -3.08 -1.71 -7.73
CA LEU A 67 -4.46 -2.21 -7.78
C LEU A 67 -5.12 -1.92 -9.14
N TRP A 68 -4.89 -0.74 -9.69
CA TRP A 68 -5.39 -0.37 -11.02
C TRP A 68 -4.80 -1.22 -12.14
N LYS A 69 -3.50 -1.55 -12.08
CA LYS A 69 -2.84 -2.46 -13.03
C LYS A 69 -3.39 -3.88 -12.93
N LEU A 70 -3.83 -4.29 -11.74
CA LEU A 70 -4.54 -5.56 -11.48
C LEU A 70 -6.03 -5.52 -11.85
N GLY A 71 -6.51 -4.44 -12.48
CA GLY A 71 -7.91 -4.30 -12.93
C GLY A 71 -8.88 -3.86 -11.83
N ILE A 72 -8.40 -3.58 -10.62
CA ILE A 72 -9.25 -3.14 -9.51
C ILE A 72 -9.30 -1.64 -9.46
N ARG A 73 -10.44 -1.11 -9.88
CA ARG A 73 -10.72 0.33 -9.85
C ARG A 73 -11.26 0.69 -8.47
N ARG A 74 -10.43 1.42 -7.72
CA ARG A 74 -10.86 2.15 -6.51
C ARG A 74 -10.61 3.63 -6.72
N ALA A 75 -11.49 4.43 -6.15
CA ALA A 75 -11.33 5.87 -6.18
C ALA A 75 -10.30 6.27 -5.11
N LEU A 76 -9.31 7.09 -5.48
CA LEU A 76 -8.44 7.73 -4.49
C LEU A 76 -9.28 8.70 -3.63
N PRO A 77 -8.89 8.96 -2.38
CA PRO A 77 -9.47 10.05 -1.59
C PRO A 77 -9.36 11.39 -2.33
N ASP A 78 -10.38 12.23 -2.27
CA ASP A 78 -10.41 13.52 -2.99
C ASP A 78 -9.21 14.41 -2.65
N ALA A 79 -8.75 14.36 -1.39
CA ALA A 79 -7.57 15.08 -0.91
C ALA A 79 -6.27 14.75 -1.69
N LEU A 80 -6.23 13.61 -2.39
CA LEU A 80 -5.09 13.17 -3.20
C LEU A 80 -5.30 13.32 -4.71
N ARG A 81 -6.49 13.69 -5.21
CA ARG A 81 -6.82 13.72 -6.65
C ARG A 81 -6.36 15.00 -7.38
N ARG A 82 -5.23 15.60 -6.97
CA ARG A 82 -4.76 16.88 -7.55
C ARG A 82 -4.31 16.75 -8.99
#